data_AF-A0A8D8VIG2-F1
#
_entry.id   AF-A0A8D8VIG2-F1
#
_cell.length_a   1.000
_cell.length_b   1.000
_cell.length_c   1.000
_cell.angle_alpha   90.00
_cell.angle_beta   90.00
_cell.angle_gamma   90.00
#
_symmetry.space_group_name_H-M   'P 1'
#
loop_
_entity.id
_entity.type
_entity.pdbx_description
1 polymer ?
#
loop_
_entity_poly.entity_id
_entity_poly.type
_entity_poly.pdbx_seq_one_letter_code
_entity_poly.pdbx_strand_id
1 'polypeptide(L)'
;MKHWLRLCFTLKSSSTSSATWKCPRSILPLMPSPHLRHNFTVMTRYISNPYNLKLMMNMLKEKSRNIQFEAFHVFKVFVANPNKPKPILDILLRNQDLLVEFLTRFHTDRSEDEQFNDEKAYLIKQIKELKPIAGDNQ
;
A
#
# COMPACT_ATOMS: atom_id res chain seq x y z
N MET A 1 -2.02 -9.36 2.77
CA MET A 1 -1.14 -9.93 1.71
C MET A 1 -1.89 -10.68 0.60
N LYS A 2 -2.86 -11.58 0.89
CA LYS A 2 -3.61 -12.31 -0.16
C LYS A 2 -4.44 -11.41 -1.10
N HIS A 3 -4.99 -10.31 -0.59
CA HIS A 3 -5.74 -9.32 -1.39
C HIS A 3 -4.85 -8.56 -2.40
N TRP A 4 -3.56 -8.45 -2.10
CA TRP A 4 -2.58 -7.69 -2.89
C TRP A 4 -2.01 -8.44 -4.08
N LEU A 5 -1.87 -9.76 -3.98
CA LEU A 5 -1.61 -10.61 -5.14
C LEU A 5 -2.74 -10.54 -6.16
N ARG A 6 -3.98 -10.26 -5.70
CA ARG A 6 -5.15 -10.10 -6.56
C ARG A 6 -5.19 -8.72 -7.21
N LEU A 7 -4.90 -7.65 -6.46
CA LEU A 7 -4.91 -6.27 -6.95
C LEU A 7 -3.78 -5.92 -7.93
N CYS A 8 -2.55 -6.41 -7.70
CA CYS A 8 -1.48 -6.29 -8.70
C CYS A 8 -1.76 -7.08 -9.98
N PHE A 9 -2.55 -8.17 -9.92
CA PHE A 9 -2.93 -8.93 -11.11
C PHE A 9 -3.94 -8.16 -11.98
N THR A 10 -4.88 -7.44 -11.35
CA THR A 10 -5.93 -6.69 -12.06
C THR A 10 -5.37 -5.48 -12.84
N LEU A 11 -4.27 -4.86 -12.39
CA LEU A 11 -3.67 -3.73 -13.09
C LEU A 11 -2.79 -4.12 -14.30
N LYS A 12 -2.50 -5.41 -14.50
CA LYS A 12 -1.77 -5.91 -15.67
C LYS A 12 -2.67 -6.57 -16.74
N SER A 13 -3.96 -6.76 -16.48
CA SER A 13 -4.87 -7.49 -17.38
C SER A 13 -5.72 -6.61 -18.32
N SER A 14 -5.22 -5.46 -18.76
CA SER A 14 -5.87 -4.66 -19.82
C SER A 14 -5.23 -4.86 -21.19
N SER A 15 -4.68 -6.04 -21.47
CA SER A 15 -4.48 -6.52 -22.84
C SER A 15 -4.40 -8.04 -22.88
N THR A 16 -5.17 -8.59 -23.82
CA THR A 16 -5.22 -9.97 -24.32
C THR A 16 -5.94 -11.06 -23.49
N SER A 17 -7.14 -11.39 -24.02
CA SER A 17 -7.99 -12.58 -23.96
C SER A 17 -7.47 -13.87 -23.30
N SER A 18 -8.16 -14.33 -22.26
CA SER A 18 -9.12 -15.47 -22.29
C SER A 18 -9.39 -15.97 -20.86
N ALA A 19 -10.67 -16.03 -20.48
CA ALA A 19 -11.15 -16.64 -19.22
C ALA A 19 -10.84 -18.15 -19.21
N THR A 20 -10.62 -18.84 -18.09
CA THR A 20 -11.59 -19.13 -17.01
C THR A 20 -10.89 -19.83 -15.83
N TRP A 21 -11.33 -19.62 -14.58
CA TRP A 21 -11.06 -20.56 -13.48
C TRP A 21 -12.30 -20.75 -12.59
N LYS A 22 -12.87 -21.97 -12.61
CA LYS A 22 -13.73 -22.51 -11.55
C LYS A 22 -12.84 -23.32 -10.60
N CYS A 23 -12.91 -23.10 -9.30
CA CYS A 23 -12.21 -23.92 -8.30
C CYS A 23 -13.21 -24.76 -7.49
N PRO A 24 -13.18 -26.10 -7.53
CA PRO A 24 -13.79 -26.91 -6.49
C PRO A 24 -12.87 -26.99 -5.26
N ARG A 25 -13.52 -26.97 -4.09
CA ARG A 25 -12.96 -26.89 -2.74
C ARG A 25 -12.60 -28.28 -2.24
N SER A 26 -11.31 -28.58 -2.02
CA SER A 26 -10.80 -29.42 -0.91
C SER A 26 -9.30 -29.72 -1.06
N ILE A 27 -8.55 -29.42 0.01
CA ILE A 27 -7.31 -30.06 0.47
C ILE A 27 -6.18 -30.26 -0.55
N LEU A 28 -5.15 -29.41 -0.51
CA LEU A 28 -3.76 -29.75 -0.11
C LEU A 28 -2.84 -28.51 -0.22
N PRO A 29 -1.77 -28.41 0.60
CA PRO A 29 -0.96 -27.22 0.79
C PRO A 29 0.29 -27.19 -0.13
N LEU A 30 0.82 -25.98 -0.33
CA LEU A 30 2.16 -25.66 -0.84
C LEU A 30 2.49 -26.11 -2.28
N MET A 31 2.23 -25.22 -3.23
CA MET A 31 3.11 -25.05 -4.38
C MET A 31 3.77 -23.67 -4.23
N PRO A 32 5.09 -23.55 -3.92
CA PRO A 32 5.79 -22.29 -4.04
C PRO A 32 6.04 -22.01 -5.53
N SER A 33 4.98 -21.59 -6.22
CA SER A 33 5.00 -21.29 -7.64
C SER A 33 6.02 -20.18 -7.95
N PRO A 34 6.89 -20.34 -8.97
CA PRO A 34 7.88 -19.32 -9.36
C PRO A 34 7.25 -17.96 -9.72
N HIS A 35 5.96 -17.96 -10.07
CA HIS A 35 5.13 -16.78 -10.30
C HIS A 35 5.03 -15.84 -9.08
N LEU A 36 5.17 -16.36 -7.85
CA LEU A 36 5.14 -15.52 -6.65
C LEU A 36 6.45 -14.74 -6.46
N ARG A 37 7.57 -15.28 -6.95
CA ARG A 37 8.91 -14.67 -6.80
C ARG A 37 9.08 -13.43 -7.68
N HIS A 38 8.52 -13.42 -8.89
CA HIS A 38 8.63 -12.29 -9.81
C HIS A 38 7.82 -11.06 -9.36
N ASN A 39 6.65 -11.30 -8.77
CA ASN A 39 5.79 -10.23 -8.24
C ASN A 39 6.41 -9.54 -7.03
N PHE A 40 7.19 -10.26 -6.20
CA PHE A 40 7.87 -9.65 -5.07
C PHE A 40 8.92 -8.63 -5.52
N THR A 41 9.77 -8.96 -6.50
CA THR A 41 10.80 -8.04 -7.02
C THR A 41 10.21 -6.76 -7.62
N VAL A 42 9.09 -6.85 -8.33
CA VAL A 42 8.39 -5.67 -8.88
C VAL A 42 7.78 -4.83 -7.78
N MET A 43 7.14 -5.46 -6.78
CA MET A 43 6.58 -4.75 -5.63
C MET A 43 7.66 -4.04 -4.82
N THR A 44 8.79 -4.70 -4.52
CA THR A 44 9.91 -4.09 -3.79
C THR A 44 10.46 -2.88 -4.55
N ARG A 45 10.62 -2.96 -5.88
CA ARG A 45 11.05 -1.81 -6.68
C ARG A 45 10.01 -0.68 -6.69
N TYR A 46 8.72 -1.01 -6.73
CA TYR A 46 7.65 -0.01 -6.74
C TYR A 46 7.61 0.78 -5.43
N ILE A 47 7.68 0.10 -4.29
CA ILE A 47 7.61 0.73 -2.96
C ILE A 47 8.90 1.47 -2.57
N SER A 48 10.00 1.23 -3.29
CA SER A 48 11.26 1.94 -3.09
C SER A 48 11.37 3.23 -3.91
N ASN A 49 10.46 3.50 -4.86
CA ASN A 49 10.52 4.66 -5.73
C ASN A 49 9.72 5.86 -5.16
N PRO A 50 10.36 7.02 -4.90
CA PRO A 50 9.69 8.20 -4.36
C PRO A 50 8.61 8.78 -5.29
N TYR A 51 8.74 8.60 -6.61
CA TYR A 51 7.72 9.04 -7.56
C TYR A 51 6.39 8.29 -7.33
N ASN A 52 6.47 6.98 -7.07
CA ASN A 52 5.30 6.16 -6.83
C ASN A 52 4.61 6.53 -5.51
N LEU A 53 5.38 6.86 -4.46
CA LEU A 53 4.80 7.38 -3.22
C LEU A 53 4.01 8.66 -3.47
N LYS A 54 4.62 9.63 -4.18
CA LYS A 54 3.95 10.90 -4.51
C LYS A 54 2.68 10.69 -5.33
N LEU A 55 2.72 9.78 -6.30
CA LEU A 55 1.55 9.42 -7.09
C LEU A 55 0.44 8.89 -6.17
N MET A 56 0.73 7.95 -5.27
CA MET A 56 -0.27 7.43 -4.34
C MET A 56 -0.81 8.49 -3.38
N MET A 57 0.04 9.40 -2.90
CA MET A 57 -0.38 10.54 -2.08
C MET A 57 -1.31 11.50 -2.84
N ASN A 58 -1.13 11.67 -4.15
CA ASN A 58 -2.04 12.44 -4.98
C ASN A 58 -3.36 11.69 -5.20
N MET A 59 -3.29 10.38 -5.44
CA MET A 59 -4.49 9.54 -5.65
C MET A 59 -5.38 9.48 -4.40
N LEU A 60 -4.83 9.65 -3.19
CA LEU A 60 -5.61 9.81 -1.96
C LEU A 60 -6.51 11.05 -1.97
N LYS A 61 -6.20 12.07 -2.79
CA LYS A 61 -6.94 13.33 -2.89
C LYS A 61 -7.90 13.37 -4.08
N GLU A 62 -7.98 12.30 -4.87
CA GLU A 62 -8.87 12.22 -6.02
C GLU A 62 -10.35 12.31 -5.62
N LYS A 63 -11.22 12.72 -6.54
CA LYS A 63 -12.66 12.88 -6.25
C LYS A 63 -13.37 11.53 -6.05
N SER A 64 -12.88 10.49 -6.72
CA SER A 64 -13.50 9.16 -6.71
C SER A 64 -13.13 8.39 -5.44
N ARG A 65 -14.13 8.04 -4.63
CA ARG A 65 -13.93 7.24 -3.41
C ARG A 65 -13.24 5.91 -3.70
N ASN A 66 -13.59 5.24 -4.79
CA ASN A 66 -12.97 3.95 -5.15
C ASN A 66 -11.46 4.11 -5.41
N ILE A 67 -11.06 5.20 -6.07
CA ILE A 67 -9.64 5.49 -6.32
C ILE A 67 -8.92 5.78 -5.01
N GLN A 68 -9.54 6.57 -4.12
CA GLN A 68 -9.01 6.87 -2.79
C GLN A 68 -8.76 5.59 -1.97
N PHE A 69 -9.69 4.63 -2.00
CA PHE A 69 -9.55 3.34 -1.30
C PHE A 69 -8.40 2.50 -1.83
N GLU A 70 -8.29 2.37 -3.15
CA GLU A 70 -7.18 1.63 -3.75
C GLU A 70 -5.84 2.31 -3.46
N ALA A 71 -5.78 3.64 -3.54
CA ALA A 71 -4.61 4.42 -3.17
C ALA A 71 -4.25 4.26 -1.69
N PHE A 72 -5.23 4.22 -0.79
CA PHE A 72 -5.03 3.99 0.64
C PHE A 72 -4.40 2.63 0.91
N HIS A 73 -4.92 1.58 0.25
CA HIS A 73 -4.31 0.26 0.36
C HIS A 73 -2.85 0.30 -0.07
N VAL A 74 -2.54 0.91 -1.22
CA VAL A 74 -1.17 1.05 -1.73
C VAL A 74 -0.27 1.85 -0.80
N PHE A 75 -0.74 3.01 -0.34
CA PHE A 75 -0.04 3.87 0.59
C PHE A 75 0.31 3.14 1.89
N LYS A 76 -0.58 2.28 2.41
CA LYS A 76 -0.34 1.47 3.60
C LYS A 76 0.96 0.65 3.51
N VAL A 77 1.25 0.10 2.33
CA VAL A 77 2.43 -0.75 2.12
C VAL A 77 3.73 0.07 2.12
N PHE A 78 3.69 1.32 1.65
CA PHE A 78 4.84 2.22 1.76
C PHE A 78 5.19 2.51 3.23
N VAL A 79 4.17 2.78 4.06
CA VAL A 79 4.37 3.11 5.48
C VAL A 79 4.81 1.86 6.26
N ALA A 80 4.15 0.72 6.04
CA ALA A 80 4.41 -0.54 6.72
C ALA A 80 5.71 -1.24 6.29
N ASN A 81 6.44 -0.72 5.29
CA ASN A 81 7.73 -1.28 4.89
C ASN A 81 8.77 -1.08 6.01
N PRO A 82 9.31 -2.16 6.62
CA PRO A 82 10.33 -2.05 7.67
C PRO A 82 11.68 -1.57 7.11
N ASN A 83 12.01 -1.93 5.86
CA ASN A 83 13.24 -1.54 5.17
C ASN A 83 12.95 -0.37 4.23
N LYS A 84 12.48 0.74 4.81
CA LYS A 84 12.05 1.92 4.07
C LYS A 84 13.28 2.70 3.56
N PRO A 85 13.40 2.95 2.24
CA PRO A 85 14.53 3.74 1.72
C PRO A 85 14.51 5.19 2.22
N LYS A 86 15.71 5.79 2.39
CA LYS A 86 15.88 7.18 2.83
C LYS A 86 15.00 8.19 2.05
N PRO A 87 14.91 8.14 0.70
CA PRO A 87 14.04 9.06 -0.05
C PRO A 87 12.54 8.92 0.26
N ILE A 88 12.07 7.72 0.61
CA ILE A 88 10.67 7.47 0.99
C ILE A 88 10.43 8.03 2.40
N LEU A 89 11.33 7.73 3.32
CA LEU A 89 11.27 8.21 4.70
C LEU A 89 11.27 9.74 4.74
N ASP A 90 12.15 10.40 4.00
CA ASP A 90 12.26 11.87 3.96
C ASP A 90 10.97 12.55 3.48
N ILE A 91 10.30 11.95 2.48
CA ILE A 91 9.01 12.47 2.00
C ILE A 91 7.93 12.32 3.08
N LEU A 92 7.87 11.17 3.76
CA LEU A 92 6.89 10.94 4.82
C LEU A 92 7.13 11.86 6.02
N LEU A 93 8.38 12.05 6.44
CA LEU A 93 8.75 12.95 7.54
C LEU A 93 8.41 14.40 7.20
N ARG A 94 8.74 14.87 5.99
CA ARG A 94 8.43 16.24 5.55
C ARG A 94 6.93 16.56 5.55
N ASN A 95 6.09 15.55 5.34
CA ASN A 95 4.63 15.69 5.28
C ASN A 95 3.93 15.07 6.50
N GLN A 96 4.66 14.79 7.59
CA GLN A 96 4.17 13.99 8.72
C GLN A 96 2.87 14.55 9.31
N ASP A 97 2.87 15.82 9.69
CA ASP A 97 1.71 16.47 10.32
C ASP A 97 0.50 16.52 9.38
N LEU A 98 0.73 16.92 8.12
CA LEU A 98 -0.32 17.00 7.10
C LEU A 98 -0.92 15.62 6.78
N LEU A 99 -0.09 14.57 6.75
CA LEU A 99 -0.55 13.19 6.53
C LEU A 99 -1.40 12.69 7.71
N VAL A 100 -0.97 12.98 8.95
CA VAL A 100 -1.72 12.62 10.15
C VAL A 100 -3.07 13.32 10.16
N GLU A 101 -3.12 14.63 9.90
CA GLU A 101 -4.37 15.38 9.84
C GLU A 101 -5.28 14.85 8.74
N PHE A 102 -4.74 14.62 7.55
CA PHE A 102 -5.47 14.07 6.41
C PHE A 102 -6.09 12.71 6.73
N LEU A 103 -5.30 11.75 7.23
CA LEU A 103 -5.77 10.41 7.56
C LEU A 103 -6.79 10.41 8.71
N THR A 104 -6.71 11.35 9.65
CA THR A 104 -7.71 11.49 10.72
C THR A 104 -9.09 11.83 10.15
N ARG A 105 -9.15 12.65 9.10
CA ARG A 105 -10.41 13.05 8.43
C ARG A 105 -10.79 12.15 7.25
N PHE A 106 -9.93 11.20 6.89
CA PHE A 106 -10.14 10.34 5.73
C PHE A 106 -11.26 9.32 5.99
N HIS A 107 -12.30 9.34 5.14
CA HIS A 107 -13.48 8.45 5.18
C HIS A 107 -14.05 8.21 6.58
N THR A 108 -14.26 9.28 7.36
CA THR A 108 -14.87 9.19 8.70
C THR A 108 -16.34 8.76 8.68
N ASP A 109 -16.98 8.79 7.51
CA ASP A 109 -18.35 8.31 7.29
C ASP A 109 -18.48 6.77 7.32
N ARG A 110 -17.36 6.02 7.39
CA ARG A 110 -17.35 4.56 7.49
C ARG A 110 -17.13 4.05 8.92
N SER A 111 -18.02 4.43 9.82
CA SER A 111 -17.93 4.02 11.23
C SER A 111 -18.14 2.52 11.46
N GLU A 112 -18.87 1.83 10.58
CA GLU A 112 -19.17 0.40 10.70
C GLU A 112 -18.04 -0.52 10.18
N ASP A 113 -17.08 0.03 9.43
CA ASP A 113 -15.94 -0.72 8.88
C ASP A 113 -14.78 -0.70 9.88
N GLU A 114 -14.89 -1.53 10.92
CA GLU A 114 -13.92 -1.62 12.01
C GLU A 114 -12.51 -1.93 11.49
N GLN A 115 -12.38 -2.84 10.52
CA GLN A 115 -11.10 -3.18 9.90
C GLN A 115 -10.44 -1.97 9.24
N PHE A 116 -11.19 -1.17 8.48
CA PHE A 116 -10.65 0.04 7.87
C PHE A 116 -10.20 1.06 8.93
N ASN A 117 -10.99 1.24 9.98
CA ASN A 117 -10.68 2.19 11.05
C ASN A 117 -9.41 1.77 11.83
N ASP A 118 -9.24 0.48 12.11
CA ASP A 118 -8.02 -0.06 12.72
C ASP A 118 -6.79 0.13 11.83
N GLU A 119 -6.90 -0.15 10.53
CA GLU A 119 -5.82 0.06 9.56
C GLU A 119 -5.42 1.54 9.49
N LYS A 120 -6.39 2.45 9.53
CA LYS A 120 -6.18 3.90 9.51
C LYS A 120 -5.50 4.37 10.79
N ALA A 121 -5.97 3.92 11.96
CA ALA A 121 -5.37 4.23 13.26
C ALA A 121 -3.93 3.72 13.35
N TYR A 122 -3.69 2.50 12.88
CA TYR A 122 -2.35 1.92 12.79
C TYR A 122 -1.41 2.78 11.93
N LEU A 123 -1.88 3.21 10.75
CA LEU A 123 -1.07 4.06 9.87
C LEU A 123 -0.74 5.41 10.49
N ILE A 124 -1.71 6.07 11.13
CA ILE A 124 -1.49 7.34 11.83
C ILE A 124 -0.41 7.16 12.90
N LYS A 125 -0.50 6.09 13.71
CA LYS A 125 0.48 5.78 14.74
C LYS A 125 1.87 5.57 14.13
N GLN A 126 1.98 4.76 13.09
CA GLN A 126 3.27 4.51 12.43
C GLN A 126 3.90 5.76 11.85
N ILE A 127 3.10 6.65 11.23
CA ILE A 127 3.59 7.92 10.68
C ILE A 127 4.09 8.85 11.80
N LYS A 128 3.37 8.94 12.93
CA LYS A 128 3.79 9.72 14.10
C LYS A 128 5.08 9.20 14.74
N GLU A 129 5.29 7.90 14.72
CA GLU A 129 6.48 7.25 15.28
C GLU A 129 7.69 7.25 14.33
N LEU A 130 7.55 7.76 13.09
CA LEU A 130 8.67 7.90 12.18
C LEU A 130 9.73 8.82 12.77
N LYS A 131 10.98 8.36 12.71
CA LYS A 131 12.16 9.12 13.12
C LYS A 131 13.12 9.25 11.94
N PRO A 132 13.84 10.38 11.82
CA PRO A 132 14.96 10.46 10.88
C PRO A 132 16.00 9.39 11.21
N ILE A 133 16.60 8.82 10.17
CA ILE A 133 17.73 7.89 10.36
C ILE A 133 18.88 8.72 10.92
N ALA A 134 19.24 8.49 12.18
CA ALA A 134 20.43 9.08 12.78
C ALA A 134 21.67 8.48 12.10
N GLY A 135 22.16 9.16 11.07
CA GLY A 135 23.26 8.68 10.24
C GLY A 135 23.41 9.51 8.97
N ASP A 136 23.90 10.73 9.12
CA ASP A 136 24.85 11.42 8.22
C ASP A 136 25.23 12.75 8.90
N ASN A 137 25.96 12.63 10.01
CA ASN A 137 26.94 13.66 10.35
C ASN A 137 28.22 13.25 9.61
N GLN A 138 28.37 13.72 8.38
CA GLN A 138 29.68 13.84 7.75
C GLN A 138 29.69 15.01 6.78
#